data_AF-A0AA37PPU0-F1
#
_entry.id   AF-A0AA37PPU0-F1
#
_cell.length_a   1.000
_cell.length_b   1.000
_cell.length_c   1.000
_cell.angle_alpha   90.00
_cell.angle_beta   90.00
_cell.angle_gamma   90.00
#
_symmetry.space_group_name_H-M   'P 1'
#
loop_
_entity.id
_entity.type
_entity.pdbx_description
1 polymer ?
#
loop_
_entity_poly.entity_id
_entity_poly.type
_entity_poly.pdbx_seq_one_letter_code
_entity_poly.pdbx_strand_id
1 'polypeptide(L)'
;MLRARRALPYVGGHQAIFASTLGTWRDSNNFGRDWRDVRDALGVSDAKFHSFRKLVASAIDDAGLSARIGADQLGHAKVSMTQDVYMRRGKVRSEVADLLDRLSADE
;
A
#
# COMPACT_ATOMS: atom_id res chain seq x y z
N MET A 1 -8.07 12.89 7.24
CA MET A 1 -7.03 13.68 6.52
C MET A 1 -7.30 13.79 5.01
N LEU A 2 -7.37 12.69 4.24
CA LEU A 2 -7.55 12.73 2.78
C LEU A 2 -8.92 13.28 2.32
N ARG A 3 -10.02 12.94 3.02
CA ARG A 3 -11.35 13.53 2.76
C ARG A 3 -11.40 15.03 3.01
N ALA A 4 -10.69 15.51 4.03
CA ALA A 4 -10.60 16.95 4.35
C ALA A 4 -9.81 17.72 3.28
N ARG A 5 -8.74 17.13 2.73
CA ARG A 5 -7.98 17.72 1.61
C ARG A 5 -8.79 17.87 0.32
N ARG A 6 -9.72 16.96 0.04
CA ARG A 6 -10.59 17.01 -1.15
C ARG A 6 -11.53 18.22 -1.16
N ALA A 7 -11.92 18.73 0.00
CA ALA A 7 -12.84 19.86 0.12
C ALA A 7 -12.13 21.23 0.05
N LEU A 8 -10.80 21.26 0.06
CA LEU A 8 -10.05 22.50 -0.03
C LEU A 8 -9.94 22.92 -1.51
N PRO A 9 -10.23 24.19 -1.84
CA PRO A 9 -10.02 24.70 -3.19
C PRO A 9 -8.55 24.52 -3.59
N TYR A 10 -8.32 23.99 -4.79
CA TYR A 10 -7.00 23.95 -5.38
C TYR A 10 -6.59 25.37 -5.77
N VAL A 11 -5.91 26.07 -4.87
CA VAL A 11 -5.29 27.37 -5.11
C VAL A 11 -3.86 27.18 -5.63
N GLY A 12 -3.68 26.40 -6.70
CA GLY A 12 -2.36 26.00 -7.17
C GLY A 12 -1.90 26.79 -8.39
N GLY A 13 -1.06 27.81 -8.19
CA GLY A 13 -0.18 28.35 -9.24
C GLY A 13 1.03 27.45 -9.54
N HIS A 14 1.23 26.40 -8.74
CA HIS A 14 2.34 25.45 -8.87
C HIS A 14 1.92 24.23 -9.71
N GLN A 15 2.82 23.76 -10.57
CA GLN A 15 2.57 22.60 -11.44
C GLN A 15 2.65 21.25 -10.70
N ALA A 16 3.29 21.19 -9.53
CA ALA A 16 3.53 19.95 -8.78
C ALA A 16 2.73 19.89 -7.47
N ILE A 17 2.13 18.72 -7.19
CA ILE A 17 1.40 18.46 -5.92
C ILE A 17 2.37 18.38 -4.74
N PHE A 18 3.54 17.78 -4.94
CA PHE A 18 4.63 17.70 -3.96
C PHE A 18 5.85 18.44 -4.49
N ALA A 19 5.85 19.75 -4.33
CA ALA A 19 6.91 20.61 -4.84
C ALA A 19 8.21 20.51 -4.03
N SER A 20 9.32 20.87 -4.68
CA SER A 20 10.56 21.27 -4.04
C SER A 20 10.36 22.59 -3.28
N THR A 21 11.34 23.00 -2.48
CA THR A 21 11.34 24.32 -1.82
C THR A 21 11.28 25.49 -2.81
N LEU A 22 11.68 25.26 -4.07
CA LEU A 22 11.61 26.24 -5.17
C LEU A 22 10.31 26.16 -5.97
N GLY A 23 9.32 25.35 -5.54
CA GLY A 23 8.03 25.23 -6.23
C GLY A 23 8.05 24.35 -7.50
N THR A 24 9.18 23.70 -7.80
CA THR A 24 9.38 22.82 -8.96
C THR A 24 9.16 21.36 -8.60
N TRP A 25 9.27 20.45 -9.58
CA TRP A 25 9.28 19.01 -9.34
C TRP A 25 10.39 18.62 -8.36
N ARG A 26 10.08 17.76 -7.39
CA ARG A 26 11.11 17.17 -6.52
C ARG A 26 12.01 16.24 -7.31
N ASP A 27 13.31 16.42 -7.11
CA ASP A 27 14.32 15.46 -7.56
C ASP A 27 14.31 14.20 -6.69
N SER A 28 14.35 13.03 -7.33
CA SER A 28 14.29 11.72 -6.66
C SER A 28 15.48 11.44 -5.75
N ASN A 29 16.68 11.89 -6.12
CA ASN A 29 17.90 11.65 -5.33
C ASN A 29 17.89 12.51 -4.06
N ASN A 30 17.51 13.78 -4.19
CA ASN A 30 17.32 14.69 -3.06
C ASN A 30 16.27 14.15 -2.09
N PHE A 31 15.11 13.72 -2.60
CA PHE A 31 14.08 13.11 -1.76
C PHE A 31 14.57 11.81 -1.10
N GLY A 32 15.34 10.99 -1.82
CA GLY A 32 15.92 9.76 -1.28
C GLY A 32 16.94 10.01 -0.16
N ARG A 33 17.68 11.12 -0.20
CA ARG A 33 18.55 11.56 0.90
C ARG A 33 17.72 12.00 2.10
N ASP A 34 16.77 12.92 1.90
CA ASP A 34 15.93 13.42 3.00
C ASP A 34 15.16 12.26 3.66
N TRP A 35 14.77 11.24 2.87
CA TRP A 35 14.14 10.02 3.36
C TRP A 35 15.07 9.11 4.18
N ARG A 36 16.39 9.08 3.90
CA ARG A 36 17.36 8.38 4.75
C ARG A 36 17.41 9.04 6.13
N ASP A 37 17.58 10.35 6.17
CA ASP A 37 17.71 11.11 7.41
C ASP A 37 16.46 10.93 8.31
N VAL A 38 15.26 10.96 7.71
CA VAL A 38 14.00 10.72 8.44
C VAL A 38 13.92 9.31 9.02
N ARG A 39 14.34 8.29 8.27
CA ARG A 39 14.29 6.89 8.76
C ARG A 39 15.27 6.64 9.88
N ASP A 40 16.47 7.21 9.78
CA ASP A 40 17.50 7.08 10.80
C ASP A 40 17.01 7.75 12.10
N ALA A 41 16.42 8.95 12.01
CA ALA A 41 15.81 9.63 13.14
C ALA A 41 14.63 8.86 13.78
N LEU A 42 13.89 8.08 12.99
CA LEU A 42 12.77 7.25 13.44
C LEU A 42 13.20 5.86 13.94
N GLY A 43 14.49 5.51 13.91
CA GLY A 43 14.99 4.20 14.30
C GLY A 43 14.60 3.05 13.35
N VAL A 44 14.26 3.38 12.10
CA VAL A 44 13.82 2.41 11.07
C VAL A 44 14.68 2.52 9.80
N SER A 45 15.99 2.61 9.98
CA SER A 45 16.99 2.78 8.90
C SER A 45 16.85 1.77 7.75
N ASP A 46 16.44 0.54 8.07
CA ASP A 46 16.26 -0.55 7.10
C ASP A 46 14.96 -0.44 6.26
N ALA A 47 14.01 0.41 6.66
CA ALA A 47 12.73 0.53 5.97
C ALA A 47 12.91 1.13 4.57
N LYS A 48 12.47 0.46 3.50
CA LYS A 48 12.56 1.01 2.14
C LYS A 48 11.23 1.61 1.72
N PHE A 49 11.20 2.46 0.67
CA PHE A 49 9.91 2.91 0.10
C PHE A 49 9.00 1.74 -0.27
N HIS A 50 9.61 0.66 -0.78
CA HIS A 50 8.91 -0.58 -1.10
C HIS A 50 8.26 -1.24 0.12
N SER A 51 8.78 -1.03 1.34
CA SER A 51 8.19 -1.54 2.57
C SER A 51 6.80 -0.93 2.84
N PHE A 52 6.58 0.35 2.52
CA PHE A 52 5.23 0.94 2.62
C PHE A 52 4.26 0.36 1.60
N ARG A 53 4.75 0.10 0.38
CA ARG A 53 3.94 -0.56 -0.63
C ARG A 53 3.53 -1.96 -0.17
N LYS A 54 4.45 -2.71 0.45
CA LYS A 54 4.14 -4.00 1.09
C LYS A 54 3.15 -3.87 2.23
N LEU A 55 3.30 -2.85 3.09
CA LEU A 55 2.38 -2.58 4.20
C LEU A 55 0.94 -2.42 3.71
N VAL A 56 0.72 -1.59 2.68
CA VAL A 56 -0.62 -1.38 2.10
C VAL A 56 -1.19 -2.70 1.58
N ALA A 57 -0.37 -3.49 0.89
CA ALA A 57 -0.84 -4.74 0.34
C ALA A 57 -1.17 -5.79 1.42
N SER A 58 -0.37 -5.86 2.49
CA SER A 58 -0.67 -6.69 3.65
C SER A 58 -1.96 -6.26 4.33
N ALA A 59 -2.23 -4.96 4.46
CA ALA A 59 -3.49 -4.48 5.03
C ALA A 59 -4.72 -4.88 4.19
N ILE A 60 -4.59 -4.88 2.85
CA ILE A 60 -5.63 -5.34 1.92
C ILE A 60 -5.88 -6.84 2.08
N ASP A 61 -4.82 -7.64 2.16
CA ASP A 61 -4.89 -9.09 2.36
C ASP A 61 -5.47 -9.47 3.73
N ASP A 62 -5.04 -8.78 4.79
CA ASP A 62 -5.56 -8.98 6.15
C ASP A 62 -7.04 -8.61 6.26
N ALA A 63 -7.52 -7.64 5.47
CA ALA A 63 -8.94 -7.32 5.36
C ALA A 63 -9.74 -8.33 4.50
N GLY A 64 -9.09 -9.38 3.98
CA GLY A 64 -9.74 -10.41 3.17
C GLY A 64 -10.15 -9.95 1.77
N LEU A 65 -9.64 -8.80 1.30
CA LEU A 65 -9.96 -8.29 -0.03
C LEU A 65 -9.26 -9.11 -1.11
N SER A 66 -9.90 -9.18 -2.29
CA SER A 66 -9.40 -10.01 -3.38
C SER A 66 -8.05 -9.52 -3.92
N ALA A 67 -7.29 -10.45 -4.49
CA ALA A 67 -6.02 -10.14 -5.14
C ALA A 67 -6.14 -9.13 -6.27
N ARG A 68 -7.30 -9.10 -6.94
CA ARG A 68 -7.61 -8.15 -8.00
C ARG A 68 -7.71 -6.73 -7.45
N ILE A 69 -8.44 -6.52 -6.35
CA ILE A 69 -8.53 -5.22 -5.68
C ILE A 69 -7.13 -4.76 -5.24
N GLY A 70 -6.35 -5.68 -4.67
CA GLY A 70 -4.95 -5.39 -4.32
C GLY A 70 -4.10 -5.00 -5.54
N ALA A 71 -4.24 -5.71 -6.67
CA ALA A 71 -3.53 -5.40 -7.91
C ALA A 71 -3.91 -4.03 -8.47
N ASP A 72 -5.20 -3.68 -8.46
CA ASP A 72 -5.70 -2.39 -8.94
C ASP A 72 -5.16 -1.24 -8.09
N GLN A 73 -5.21 -1.37 -6.76
CA GLN A 73 -4.67 -0.37 -5.83
C GLN A 73 -3.16 -0.20 -5.96
N LEU A 74 -2.44 -1.29 -6.24
CA LEU A 74 -1.00 -1.28 -6.41
C LEU A 74 -0.59 -0.87 -7.84
N GLY A 75 -1.49 -0.94 -8.82
CA GLY A 75 -1.17 -0.71 -10.23
C GLY A 75 -0.32 -1.84 -10.83
N HIS A 76 -0.58 -3.10 -10.44
CA HIS A 76 0.06 -4.25 -11.08
C HIS A 76 -0.65 -4.62 -12.37
N ALA A 77 0.10 -4.71 -13.48
CA ALA A 77 -0.44 -5.15 -14.77
C ALA A 77 -0.94 -6.61 -14.74
N LYS A 78 -0.34 -7.46 -13.89
CA LYS A 78 -0.72 -8.87 -13.70
C LYS A 78 -1.14 -9.09 -12.25
N VAL A 79 -2.34 -9.65 -12.05
CA VAL A 79 -2.89 -9.93 -10.71
C VAL A 79 -2.02 -10.91 -9.91
N SER A 80 -1.38 -11.87 -10.59
CA SER A 80 -0.49 -12.84 -9.95
C SER A 80 0.65 -12.18 -9.16
N MET A 81 1.17 -11.02 -9.60
CA MET A 81 2.20 -10.30 -8.84
C MET A 81 1.74 -9.92 -7.42
N THR A 82 0.46 -9.57 -7.25
CA THR A 82 -0.10 -9.29 -5.92
C THR A 82 -0.19 -10.57 -5.09
N GLN A 83 -0.65 -11.68 -5.68
CA GLN A 83 -0.76 -12.96 -4.99
C GLN A 83 0.61 -13.48 -4.55
N ASP A 84 1.59 -13.45 -5.45
CA ASP A 84 2.91 -14.05 -5.24
C ASP A 84 3.79 -13.24 -4.28
N VAL A 85 3.74 -11.90 -4.38
CA VAL A 85 4.68 -11.01 -3.68
C VAL A 85 4.10 -10.38 -2.42
N TYR A 86 2.78 -10.21 -2.36
CA TYR A 86 2.15 -9.33 -1.38
C TYR A 86 1.09 -9.97 -0.49
N MET A 87 0.49 -11.09 -0.89
CA MET A 87 -0.45 -11.83 -0.06
C MET A 87 0.30 -12.88 0.77
N ARG A 88 0.02 -12.94 2.09
CA ARG A 88 0.67 -13.90 2.97
C ARG A 88 0.07 -15.29 2.77
N ARG A 89 0.95 -16.29 2.64
CA ARG A 89 0.59 -17.71 2.65
C ARG A 89 0.64 -18.28 4.07
N GLY A 90 -0.06 -19.38 4.30
CA GLY A 90 0.03 -20.15 5.55
C GLY A 90 -0.79 -19.63 6.73
N LYS A 91 -1.70 -18.68 6.51
CA LYS A 91 -2.68 -18.27 7.53
C LYS A 91 -3.75 -19.36 7.63
N VAL A 92 -3.97 -19.90 8.82
CA VAL A 92 -5.12 -20.77 9.10
C VAL A 92 -6.38 -19.93 8.91
N ARG A 93 -7.28 -20.37 8.03
CA ARG A 93 -8.56 -19.71 7.75
C ARG A 93 -9.66 -20.63 8.23
N SER A 94 -10.18 -20.39 9.44
CA SER A 94 -11.26 -21.20 10.02
C SER A 94 -12.52 -21.15 9.17
N GLU A 95 -12.70 -20.07 8.39
CA GLU A 95 -13.81 -19.92 7.46
C GLU A 95 -13.84 -21.03 6.39
N VAL A 96 -12.68 -21.60 6.06
CA VAL A 96 -12.60 -22.77 5.16
C VAL A 96 -13.13 -24.01 5.87
N ALA A 97 -12.79 -24.22 7.15
CA ALA A 97 -13.34 -25.32 7.93
C ALA A 97 -14.87 -25.16 8.07
N ASP A 98 -15.34 -23.97 8.44
CA ASP A 98 -16.77 -23.66 8.58
C ASP A 98 -17.56 -23.83 7.24
N LEU A 99 -16.91 -23.57 6.11
CA LEU A 99 -17.49 -23.83 4.79
C LEU A 99 -17.62 -25.33 4.52
N LEU A 100 -16.57 -26.09 4.80
CA LEU A 100 -16.56 -27.54 4.58
C LEU A 100 -17.57 -28.25 5.50
N ASP A 101 -17.65 -27.87 6.77
CA ASP A 101 -18.61 -28.43 7.72
C ASP A 101 -20.05 -28.24 7.22
N ARG A 102 -20.39 -27.04 6.72
CA ARG A 102 -21.72 -26.78 6.12
C ARG A 102 -21.99 -27.65 4.90
N LEU A 103 -21.02 -27.78 4.00
CA LEU A 103 -21.19 -28.61 2.80
C LEU A 103 -21.34 -30.10 3.15
N SER A 104 -20.70 -30.58 4.21
CA SER A 104 -20.85 -31.97 4.69
C SER A 104 -22.12 -32.22 5.49
N ALA A 105 -22.75 -31.18 6.04
CA ALA A 105 -23.99 -31.30 6.81
C ALA A 105 -25.26 -31.24 5.93
N ASP A 106 -25.12 -30.78 4.68
CA ASP A 106 -26.19 -30.73 3.67
C ASP A 106 -26.30 -32.03 2.82
N GLU A 107 -25.51 -33.07 3.14
CA GLU A 107 -25.55 -34.43 2.56
C GLU A 107 -26.18 -35.44 3.55
#